data_AF-A0A2T7KFW8-F1
#
_entry.id   AF-A0A2T7KFW8-F1
#
_cell.length_a   1.000
_cell.length_b   1.000
_cell.length_c   1.000
_cell.angle_alpha   90.00
_cell.angle_beta   90.00
_cell.angle_gamma   90.00
#
_symmetry.space_group_name_H-M   'P 1'
#
loop_
_entity.id
_entity.type
_entity.pdbx_description
1 polymer ?
#
loop_
_entity_poly.entity_id
_entity_poly.type
_entity_poly.pdbx_seq_one_letter_code
_entity_poly.pdbx_strand_id
1 'polypeptide(L)'
;MSINGGDIATITIAAFGLGISVVAWQAAARSAAEAKRSADSAESVARIERERWHSDQTPIFKAKLEKQEGDRAQLDLQLVGPLSLQSLDRIELTIANSDDLVRSAQLAGSRPQAELDAQVWGPWRFGASADGADATGKTVEPFGLKVGRGRPFALERTVPPHWQEGDDRMQRWAEQFRSKPVRLLVRCRKDGVVDPWVVPVDVEMPPPLPMVAFG
;
A
#
# COMPACT_ATOMS: atom_id res chain seq x y z
N MET A 1 -88.96 -7.94 -51.51
CA MET A 1 -88.14 -6.74 -51.30
C MET A 1 -86.94 -7.16 -50.45
N SER A 2 -85.75 -7.16 -51.06
CA SER A 2 -84.43 -7.30 -50.40
C SER A 2 -84.24 -6.13 -49.40
N ILE A 3 -83.50 -6.21 -48.29
CA ILE A 3 -82.03 -6.07 -48.10
C ILE A 3 -81.84 -6.36 -46.58
N ASN A 4 -81.06 -7.35 -46.12
CA ASN A 4 -79.60 -7.42 -45.93
C ASN A 4 -79.01 -6.53 -44.81
N GLY A 5 -77.99 -7.07 -44.14
CA GLY A 5 -77.09 -6.37 -43.22
C GLY A 5 -77.54 -6.47 -41.75
N GLY A 6 -76.77 -6.95 -40.80
CA GLY A 6 -75.35 -7.19 -40.77
C GLY A 6 -74.91 -7.06 -39.32
N ASP A 7 -73.85 -7.78 -38.99
CA ASP A 7 -72.83 -7.39 -38.03
C ASP A 7 -72.97 -7.67 -36.52
N ILE A 8 -72.03 -8.54 -36.13
CA ILE A 8 -70.97 -8.32 -35.13
C ILE A 8 -71.36 -8.57 -33.66
N ALA A 9 -71.00 -9.79 -33.27
CA ALA A 9 -70.17 -10.15 -32.12
C ALA A 9 -70.59 -9.69 -30.72
N THR A 10 -70.64 -10.67 -29.80
CA THR A 10 -69.68 -10.66 -28.69
C THR A 10 -69.36 -12.10 -28.32
N ILE A 11 -68.13 -12.52 -28.65
CA ILE A 11 -67.51 -13.72 -28.11
C ILE A 11 -67.42 -13.51 -26.59
N THR A 12 -68.20 -14.26 -25.84
CA THR A 12 -68.11 -14.33 -24.37
C THR A 12 -66.89 -15.18 -24.02
N ILE A 13 -65.72 -14.57 -23.91
CA ILE A 13 -64.58 -15.15 -23.18
C ILE A 13 -64.11 -14.11 -22.17
N ALA A 14 -64.85 -13.99 -21.08
CA ALA A 14 -64.42 -13.33 -19.85
C ALA A 14 -64.27 -14.40 -18.75
N ALA A 15 -63.27 -15.28 -18.88
CA ALA A 15 -62.95 -16.23 -17.80
C ALA A 15 -61.50 -16.77 -17.78
N PHE A 16 -60.64 -16.48 -18.77
CA PHE A 16 -59.25 -16.97 -18.78
C PHE A 16 -58.19 -15.94 -18.33
N GLY A 17 -58.60 -14.78 -17.82
CA GLY A 17 -57.67 -13.70 -17.44
C GLY A 17 -57.06 -13.80 -16.03
N LEU A 18 -57.67 -14.55 -15.10
CA LEU A 18 -57.26 -14.54 -13.69
C LEU A 18 -56.24 -15.64 -13.33
N GLY A 19 -56.30 -16.82 -13.97
CA GLY A 19 -55.33 -17.90 -13.72
C GLY A 19 -53.91 -17.59 -14.24
N ILE A 20 -53.82 -16.90 -15.38
CA ILE A 20 -52.54 -16.51 -16.00
C ILE A 20 -51.83 -15.47 -15.11
N SER A 21 -52.58 -14.58 -14.46
CA SER A 21 -52.00 -13.52 -13.61
C SER A 21 -51.33 -14.03 -12.34
N VAL A 22 -51.90 -15.05 -11.67
CA VAL A 22 -51.34 -15.64 -10.45
C VAL A 22 -50.09 -16.46 -10.75
N VAL A 23 -50.11 -17.25 -11.84
CA VAL A 23 -48.93 -18.01 -12.28
C VAL A 23 -47.82 -17.06 -12.74
N ALA A 24 -48.15 -15.99 -13.46
CA ALA A 24 -47.19 -14.96 -13.86
C ALA A 24 -46.58 -14.23 -12.65
N TRP A 25 -47.39 -13.89 -11.62
CA TRP A 25 -46.89 -13.26 -10.40
C TRP A 25 -45.99 -14.20 -9.59
N GLN A 26 -46.37 -15.46 -9.43
CA GLN A 26 -45.52 -16.46 -8.75
C GLN A 26 -44.23 -16.72 -9.51
N ALA A 27 -44.28 -16.80 -10.84
CA ALA A 27 -43.09 -16.91 -11.68
C ALA A 27 -42.20 -15.67 -11.53
N ALA A 28 -42.76 -14.47 -11.61
CA ALA A 28 -42.03 -13.22 -11.42
C ALA A 28 -41.41 -13.10 -10.02
N ALA A 29 -42.12 -13.50 -8.96
CA ALA A 29 -41.63 -13.49 -7.59
C ALA A 29 -40.49 -14.51 -7.38
N ARG A 30 -40.60 -15.71 -7.97
CA ARG A 30 -39.52 -16.72 -7.96
C ARG A 30 -38.31 -16.25 -8.75
N SER A 31 -38.53 -15.69 -9.95
CA SER A 31 -37.47 -15.11 -10.77
C SER A 31 -36.79 -13.93 -10.06
N ALA A 32 -37.53 -13.09 -9.34
CA ALA A 32 -36.95 -12.00 -8.55
C ALA A 32 -36.11 -12.53 -7.37
N ALA A 33 -36.59 -13.56 -6.67
CA ALA A 33 -35.84 -14.19 -5.58
C ALA A 33 -34.60 -14.96 -6.07
N GLU A 34 -34.67 -15.60 -7.23
CA GLU A 34 -33.53 -16.23 -7.90
C GLU A 34 -32.54 -15.20 -8.42
N ALA A 35 -33.02 -14.12 -9.06
CA ALA A 35 -32.18 -13.01 -9.50
C ALA A 35 -31.45 -12.37 -8.31
N LYS A 36 -32.13 -12.20 -7.17
CA LYS A 36 -31.50 -11.71 -5.94
C LYS A 36 -30.43 -12.66 -5.41
N ARG A 37 -30.72 -13.96 -5.31
CA ARG A 37 -29.73 -14.96 -4.87
C ARG A 37 -28.53 -15.04 -5.81
N SER A 38 -28.76 -14.92 -7.12
CA SER A 38 -27.72 -14.86 -8.14
C SER A 38 -26.88 -13.59 -8.03
N ALA A 39 -27.52 -12.44 -7.79
CA ALA A 39 -26.83 -11.17 -7.57
C ALA A 39 -25.96 -11.19 -6.30
N ASP A 40 -26.51 -11.68 -5.18
CA ASP A 40 -25.78 -11.80 -3.92
C ASP A 40 -24.57 -12.78 -4.07
N SER A 41 -24.75 -13.87 -4.82
CA SER A 41 -23.65 -14.80 -5.14
C SER A 41 -22.60 -14.18 -6.06
N ALA A 42 -23.03 -13.48 -7.11
CA ALA A 42 -22.14 -12.80 -8.05
C ALA A 42 -21.33 -11.69 -7.35
N GLU A 43 -21.94 -10.97 -6.41
CA GLU A 43 -21.24 -9.99 -5.58
C GLU A 43 -20.17 -10.63 -4.70
N SER A 44 -20.48 -11.77 -4.08
CA SER A 44 -19.50 -12.51 -3.26
C SER A 44 -18.32 -13.01 -4.10
N VAL A 45 -18.58 -13.57 -5.29
CA VAL A 45 -17.52 -14.01 -6.21
C VAL A 45 -16.70 -12.81 -6.69
N ALA A 46 -17.35 -11.71 -7.07
CA ALA A 46 -16.67 -10.49 -7.50
C ALA A 46 -15.78 -9.91 -6.39
N ARG A 47 -16.21 -9.98 -5.12
CA ARG A 47 -15.38 -9.59 -3.97
C ARG A 47 -14.14 -10.47 -3.84
N ILE A 48 -14.30 -11.79 -3.89
CA ILE A 48 -13.17 -12.74 -3.81
C ILE A 48 -12.18 -12.52 -4.95
N GLU A 49 -12.66 -12.34 -6.18
CA GLU A 49 -11.80 -12.08 -7.33
C GLU A 49 -11.07 -10.73 -7.21
N ARG A 50 -11.71 -9.70 -6.65
CA ARG A 50 -11.01 -8.43 -6.34
C ARG A 50 -9.91 -8.61 -5.32
N GLU A 51 -10.16 -9.33 -4.24
CA GLU A 51 -9.17 -9.61 -3.19
C GLU A 51 -7.99 -10.44 -3.74
N ARG A 52 -8.30 -11.46 -4.54
CA ARG A 52 -7.29 -12.28 -5.21
C ARG A 52 -6.45 -11.44 -6.16
N TRP A 53 -7.09 -10.64 -7.00
CA TRP A 53 -6.38 -9.76 -7.93
C TRP A 53 -5.49 -8.76 -7.19
N HIS A 54 -5.98 -8.17 -6.09
CA HIS A 54 -5.19 -7.27 -5.25
C HIS A 54 -3.94 -7.95 -4.67
N SER A 55 -4.10 -9.17 -4.15
CA SER A 55 -3.00 -9.99 -3.64
C SER A 55 -2.00 -10.36 -4.74
N ASP A 56 -2.46 -10.79 -5.91
CA ASP A 56 -1.63 -11.15 -7.06
C ASP A 56 -0.87 -9.93 -7.64
N GLN A 57 -1.35 -8.71 -7.36
CA GLN A 57 -0.69 -7.45 -7.73
C GLN A 57 0.22 -6.89 -6.63
N THR A 58 0.50 -7.62 -5.55
CA THR A 58 1.35 -7.14 -4.45
C THR A 58 2.72 -6.70 -4.97
N PRO A 59 3.11 -5.42 -4.82
CA PRO A 59 4.36 -4.91 -5.35
C PRO A 59 5.59 -5.58 -4.75
N ILE A 60 6.56 -5.88 -5.59
CA ILE A 60 7.85 -6.46 -5.21
C ILE A 60 8.91 -5.38 -5.39
N PHE A 61 9.54 -5.00 -4.28
CA PHE A 61 10.63 -4.03 -4.26
C PHE A 61 11.97 -4.73 -4.07
N LYS A 62 13.01 -4.15 -4.67
CA LYS A 62 14.41 -4.40 -4.29
C LYS A 62 15.02 -3.10 -3.83
N ALA A 63 15.78 -3.15 -2.75
CA ALA A 63 16.49 -2.00 -2.22
C ALA A 63 17.96 -2.34 -2.05
N LYS A 64 18.84 -1.41 -2.41
CA LYS A 64 20.29 -1.54 -2.21
C LYS A 64 20.80 -0.28 -1.54
N LEU A 65 21.71 -0.45 -0.57
CA LEU A 65 22.40 0.64 0.08
C LEU A 65 23.87 0.65 -0.35
N GLU A 66 24.34 1.78 -0.83
CA GLU A 66 25.74 2.02 -1.19
C GLU A 66 26.32 3.12 -0.30
N LYS A 67 27.35 2.81 0.48
CA LYS A 67 28.04 3.82 1.30
C LYS A 67 28.84 4.75 0.39
N GLN A 68 28.72 6.05 0.64
CA GLN A 68 29.57 7.07 0.04
C GLN A 68 30.65 7.50 1.05
N GLU A 69 31.47 8.48 0.69
CA GLU A 69 32.45 9.04 1.61
C GLU A 69 31.79 9.69 2.83
N GLY A 70 32.40 9.50 4.00
CA GLY A 70 31.94 10.05 5.28
C GLY A 70 30.61 9.46 5.75
N ASP A 71 29.73 10.33 6.25
CA ASP A 71 28.44 9.97 6.84
C ASP A 71 27.28 9.99 5.84
N ARG A 72 27.57 9.68 4.57
CA ARG A 72 26.60 9.66 3.48
C ARG A 72 26.46 8.27 2.86
N ALA A 73 25.27 8.00 2.33
CA ALA A 73 24.98 6.80 1.56
C ALA A 73 23.94 7.09 0.48
N GLN A 74 23.80 6.19 -0.48
CA GLN A 74 22.74 6.20 -1.46
C GLN A 74 21.89 4.94 -1.32
N LEU A 75 20.58 5.13 -1.24
CA LEU A 75 19.59 4.06 -1.30
C LEU A 75 19.00 4.02 -2.71
N ASP A 76 19.15 2.90 -3.40
CA ASP A 76 18.47 2.63 -4.66
C ASP A 76 17.26 1.73 -4.42
N LEU A 77 16.05 2.28 -4.53
CA LEU A 77 14.80 1.53 -4.45
C LEU A 77 14.27 1.23 -5.86
N GLN A 78 13.99 -0.04 -6.14
CA GLN A 78 13.50 -0.51 -7.44
C GLN A 78 12.17 -1.24 -7.29
N LEU A 79 11.21 -0.93 -8.17
CA LEU A 79 10.00 -1.73 -8.33
C LEU A 79 10.28 -2.81 -9.38
N VAL A 80 10.37 -4.07 -8.98
CA VAL A 80 10.78 -5.16 -9.87
C VAL A 80 9.62 -6.04 -10.33
N GLY A 81 8.46 -5.97 -9.67
CA GLY A 81 7.29 -6.72 -10.10
C GLY A 81 6.07 -6.52 -9.21
N PRO A 82 5.02 -7.33 -9.45
CA PRO A 82 4.87 -8.24 -10.59
C PRO A 82 4.75 -7.47 -11.91
N LEU A 83 5.10 -8.09 -13.06
CA LEU A 83 5.07 -7.40 -14.36
C LEU A 83 3.66 -6.89 -14.73
N SER A 84 2.63 -7.61 -14.30
CA SER A 84 1.21 -7.23 -14.46
C SER A 84 0.86 -5.90 -13.78
N LEU A 85 1.64 -5.51 -12.75
CA LEU A 85 1.42 -4.26 -12.03
C LEU A 85 1.73 -3.05 -12.92
N GLN A 86 2.70 -3.16 -13.83
CA GLN A 86 3.18 -2.13 -14.76
C GLN A 86 3.75 -0.86 -14.10
N SER A 87 3.03 -0.23 -13.18
CA SER A 87 3.42 0.96 -12.45
C SER A 87 2.64 1.13 -11.15
N LEU A 88 3.20 1.96 -10.27
CA LEU A 88 2.54 2.54 -9.11
C LEU A 88 2.53 4.06 -9.29
N ASP A 89 1.37 4.66 -9.04
CA ASP A 89 1.15 6.09 -9.27
C ASP A 89 1.60 6.95 -8.09
N ARG A 90 1.58 6.37 -6.89
CA ARG A 90 2.07 7.03 -5.68
C ARG A 90 2.65 6.01 -4.72
N ILE A 91 3.88 6.29 -4.31
CA ILE A 91 4.70 5.55 -3.37
C ILE A 91 5.11 6.54 -2.27
N GLU A 92 4.82 6.19 -1.04
CA GLU A 92 5.18 6.90 0.17
C GLU A 92 6.21 6.03 0.89
N LEU A 93 7.42 6.58 1.07
CA LEU A 93 8.53 5.87 1.67
C LEU A 93 8.80 6.41 3.07
N THR A 94 8.83 5.51 4.05
CA THR A 94 9.10 5.83 5.45
C THR A 94 10.24 4.97 5.97
N ILE A 95 11.20 5.56 6.67
CA ILE A 95 12.20 4.79 7.43
C ILE A 95 11.55 4.33 8.74
N ALA A 96 11.42 3.01 8.88
CA ALA A 96 10.92 2.36 10.07
C ALA A 96 12.04 2.15 11.09
N ASN A 97 11.67 1.79 12.32
CA ASN A 97 12.64 1.49 13.36
C ASN A 97 13.44 0.24 13.00
N SER A 98 14.76 0.34 13.09
CA SER A 98 15.70 -0.75 12.83
C SER A 98 15.82 -1.76 13.96
N ASP A 99 15.13 -1.51 15.08
CA ASP A 99 14.94 -2.44 16.19
C ASP A 99 13.45 -2.72 16.41
N ASP A 100 13.16 -3.74 17.21
CA ASP A 100 11.79 -4.16 17.51
C ASP A 100 11.26 -3.49 18.79
N LEU A 101 11.91 -2.41 19.24
CA LEU A 101 11.54 -1.71 20.46
C LEU A 101 10.33 -0.82 20.23
N VAL A 102 9.26 -1.10 20.97
CA VAL A 102 8.09 -0.22 21.07
C VAL A 102 8.43 0.90 22.03
N ARG A 103 8.58 2.12 21.49
CA ARG A 103 8.87 3.32 22.27
C ARG A 103 7.56 4.01 22.62
N SER A 104 7.23 4.00 23.91
CA SER A 104 6.08 4.70 24.45
C SER A 104 6.52 5.89 25.29
N ALA A 105 5.68 6.92 25.37
CA ALA A 105 5.90 8.09 26.24
C ALA A 105 6.24 7.73 27.69
N GLN A 106 5.71 6.60 28.19
CA GLN A 106 5.96 6.09 29.53
C GLN A 106 7.41 5.58 29.73
N LEU A 107 8.05 5.07 28.67
CA LEU A 107 9.42 4.56 28.70
C LEU A 107 10.47 5.63 28.39
N ALA A 108 10.05 6.75 27.76
CA ALA A 108 10.94 7.82 27.31
C ALA A 108 10.91 9.08 28.20
N GLY A 109 10.51 8.94 29.48
CA GLY A 109 10.58 10.05 30.44
C GLY A 109 9.58 11.19 30.17
N SER A 110 8.35 10.87 29.78
CA SER A 110 7.25 11.85 29.52
C SER A 110 7.39 12.67 28.23
N ARG A 111 8.16 12.18 27.24
CA ARG A 111 8.18 12.78 25.89
C ARG A 111 6.86 12.58 25.16
N PRO A 112 6.35 13.58 24.41
CA PRO A 112 5.21 13.40 23.53
C PRO A 112 5.43 12.25 22.55
N GLN A 113 4.42 11.41 22.35
CA GLN A 113 4.52 10.26 21.44
C GLN A 113 4.88 10.70 20.01
N ALA A 114 4.36 11.85 19.55
CA ALA A 114 4.70 12.42 18.25
C ALA A 114 6.20 12.71 18.07
N GLU A 115 6.90 13.09 19.15
CA GLU A 115 8.35 13.34 19.11
C GLU A 115 9.13 12.02 18.99
N LEU A 116 8.66 10.97 19.66
CA LEU A 116 9.23 9.62 19.56
C LEU A 116 8.99 9.01 18.17
N ASP A 117 7.80 9.23 17.62
CA ASP A 117 7.39 8.75 16.30
C ASP A 117 8.07 9.55 15.17
N ALA A 118 8.45 10.80 15.41
CA ALA A 118 9.21 11.62 14.46
C ALA A 118 10.69 11.20 14.40
N GLN A 119 11.24 10.69 15.50
CA GLN A 119 12.64 10.24 15.53
C GLN A 119 12.87 9.02 14.62
N VAL A 120 13.99 9.05 13.90
CA VAL A 120 14.49 7.91 13.13
C VAL A 120 15.35 7.04 14.05
N TRP A 121 14.88 5.84 14.33
CA TRP A 121 15.55 4.86 15.20
C TRP A 121 16.28 3.81 14.37
N GLY A 122 17.36 4.23 13.73
CA GLY A 122 18.11 3.38 12.81
C GLY A 122 19.45 3.98 12.44
N PRO A 123 20.23 3.34 11.56
CA PRO A 123 21.58 3.79 11.19
C PRO A 123 21.62 4.96 10.21
N TRP A 124 20.52 5.21 9.48
CA TRP A 124 20.43 6.16 8.37
C TRP A 124 19.06 6.85 8.34
N ARG A 125 19.06 8.10 7.87
CA ARG A 125 17.87 8.90 7.55
C ARG A 125 17.98 9.48 6.15
N PHE A 126 16.87 9.90 5.54
CA PHE A 126 16.92 10.69 4.31
C PHE A 126 17.67 12.00 4.57
N GLY A 127 18.69 12.25 3.74
CA GLY A 127 19.46 13.49 3.80
C GLY A 127 18.69 14.65 3.18
N ALA A 128 19.12 15.88 3.49
CA ALA A 128 18.47 17.09 2.96
C ALA A 128 18.46 17.19 1.42
N SER A 129 19.36 16.46 0.74
CA SER A 129 19.42 16.39 -0.71
C SER A 129 18.50 15.32 -1.32
N ALA A 130 17.84 14.50 -0.50
CA ALA A 130 16.78 13.62 -0.98
C ALA A 130 15.55 14.47 -1.30
N ASP A 131 14.97 14.23 -2.48
CA ASP A 131 13.85 15.01 -3.00
C ASP A 131 12.67 15.00 -2.02
N GLY A 132 12.39 16.15 -1.43
CA GLY A 132 11.27 16.32 -0.50
C GLY A 132 11.42 15.59 0.84
N ALA A 133 12.65 15.36 1.31
CA ALA A 133 12.86 14.84 2.66
C ALA A 133 12.18 15.75 3.71
N ASP A 134 11.49 15.14 4.67
CA ASP A 134 10.90 15.90 5.77
C ASP A 134 11.97 16.41 6.75
N ALA A 135 11.58 17.27 7.69
CA ALA A 135 12.51 17.89 8.64
C ALA A 135 13.28 16.86 9.50
N THR A 136 12.74 15.66 9.66
CA THR A 136 13.36 14.59 10.46
C THR A 136 14.23 13.64 9.63
N GLY A 137 14.07 13.64 8.31
CA GLY A 137 14.65 12.66 7.39
C GLY A 137 13.98 11.29 7.46
N LYS A 138 12.77 11.19 8.01
CA LYS A 138 12.01 9.95 8.14
C LYS A 138 11.23 9.61 6.87
N THR A 139 10.78 10.62 6.13
CA THR A 139 9.99 10.46 4.91
C THR A 139 10.54 11.31 3.77
N VAL A 140 10.08 11.03 2.55
CA VAL A 140 10.32 11.83 1.34
C VAL A 140 9.00 12.17 0.64
N GLU A 141 9.03 13.11 -0.30
CA GLU A 141 7.86 13.45 -1.09
C GLU A 141 7.36 12.23 -1.90
N PRO A 142 6.03 12.00 -1.96
CA PRO A 142 5.50 10.84 -2.67
C PRO A 142 5.81 10.86 -4.18
N PHE A 143 5.98 9.68 -4.76
CA PHE A 143 6.39 9.56 -6.17
C PHE A 143 5.80 8.34 -6.89
N GLY A 144 5.78 8.40 -8.22
CA GLY A 144 5.41 7.25 -9.06
C GLY A 144 6.63 6.45 -9.51
N LEU A 145 6.44 5.14 -9.77
CA LEU A 145 7.49 4.29 -10.33
C LEU A 145 6.91 3.23 -11.26
N LYS A 146 7.56 2.99 -12.40
CA LYS A 146 7.23 1.89 -13.31
C LYS A 146 7.99 0.64 -12.92
N VAL A 147 7.40 -0.53 -13.17
CA VAL A 147 8.07 -1.82 -13.00
C VAL A 147 9.32 -1.85 -13.88
N GLY A 148 10.44 -2.33 -13.32
CA GLY A 148 11.77 -2.33 -13.94
C GLY A 148 12.53 -1.00 -13.79
N ARG A 149 11.97 -0.01 -13.10
CA ARG A 149 12.65 1.27 -12.82
C ARG A 149 13.01 1.37 -11.34
N GLY A 150 14.01 2.19 -11.07
CA GLY A 150 14.45 2.54 -9.72
C GLY A 150 14.56 4.03 -9.52
N ARG A 151 14.67 4.42 -8.25
CA ARG A 151 14.90 5.79 -7.81
C ARG A 151 15.97 5.83 -6.72
N PRO A 152 17.02 6.66 -6.87
CA PRO A 152 18.02 6.87 -5.85
C PRO A 152 17.53 7.87 -4.79
N PHE A 153 17.95 7.67 -3.54
CA PHE A 153 17.73 8.58 -2.42
C PHE A 153 19.04 8.79 -1.67
N ALA A 154 19.38 10.06 -1.41
CA ALA A 154 20.52 10.40 -0.57
C ALA A 154 20.17 10.14 0.90
N LEU A 155 21.03 9.42 1.60
CA LEU A 155 20.93 9.15 3.02
C LEU A 155 22.12 9.76 3.76
N GLU A 156 21.88 10.11 5.02
CA GLU A 156 22.90 10.54 5.97
C GLU A 156 22.76 9.82 7.30
N ARG A 157 23.83 9.82 8.11
CA ARG A 157 23.78 9.21 9.44
C ARG A 157 22.70 9.86 10.29
N THR A 158 21.97 9.01 11.01
CA THR A 158 21.06 9.49 12.05
C THR A 158 21.86 10.09 13.20
N VAL A 159 21.23 11.03 13.87
CA VAL A 159 21.74 11.61 15.12
C VAL A 159 20.89 11.10 16.29
N PRO A 160 21.49 10.95 17.48
CA PRO A 160 20.75 10.66 18.68
C PRO A 160 19.71 11.75 18.93
N PRO A 161 18.55 11.40 19.53
CA PRO A 161 17.55 12.39 19.87
C PRO A 161 18.14 13.42 20.85
N HIS A 162 17.65 14.65 20.78
CA HIS A 162 18.25 15.75 21.55
C HIS A 162 18.15 15.55 23.06
N TRP A 163 17.21 14.74 23.53
CA TRP A 163 16.99 14.41 24.94
C TRP A 163 17.85 13.25 25.44
N GLN A 164 18.67 12.64 24.57
CA GLN A 164 19.71 11.72 25.01
C GLN A 164 20.90 12.51 25.56
N GLU A 165 21.21 12.28 26.83
CA GLU A 165 22.30 12.93 27.57
C GLU A 165 23.61 12.15 27.49
N GLY A 166 24.70 12.80 27.91
CA GLY A 166 26.06 12.26 27.96
C GLY A 166 26.96 12.73 26.81
N ASP A 167 28.24 12.95 27.11
CA ASP A 167 29.23 13.45 26.15
C ASP A 167 29.55 12.42 25.05
N ASP A 168 29.35 11.14 25.33
CA ASP A 168 29.57 10.00 24.42
C ASP A 168 28.35 9.65 23.56
N ARG A 169 27.27 10.44 23.62
CA ARG A 169 25.97 10.08 23.03
C ARG A 169 26.04 9.76 21.53
N MET A 170 26.88 10.48 20.78
CA MET A 170 27.07 10.25 19.35
C MET A 170 27.72 8.90 19.07
N GLN A 171 28.74 8.54 19.85
CA GLN A 171 29.45 7.27 19.73
C GLN A 171 28.55 6.09 20.10
N ARG A 172 27.84 6.18 21.24
CA ARG A 172 26.88 5.16 21.67
C ARG A 172 25.77 4.94 20.65
N TRP A 173 25.26 6.02 20.06
CA TRP A 173 24.23 5.94 19.02
C TRP A 173 24.75 5.21 17.76
N ALA A 174 25.93 5.62 17.28
CA ALA A 174 26.55 4.97 16.12
C ALA A 174 26.84 3.49 16.39
N GLU A 175 27.28 3.13 17.60
CA GLU A 175 27.51 1.76 18.04
C GLU A 175 26.22 0.92 18.08
N GLN A 176 25.17 1.46 18.69
CA GLN A 176 23.87 0.79 18.82
C GLN A 176 23.30 0.36 17.46
N PHE A 177 23.44 1.21 16.44
CA PHE A 177 22.86 0.97 15.12
C PHE A 177 23.86 0.49 14.06
N ARG A 178 25.16 0.34 14.39
CA ARG A 178 26.23 0.04 13.42
C ARG A 178 25.92 -1.12 12.48
N SER A 179 25.35 -2.20 13.02
CA SER A 179 25.06 -3.45 12.32
C SER A 179 23.57 -3.70 12.10
N LYS A 180 22.72 -2.71 12.38
CA LYS A 180 21.28 -2.82 12.20
C LYS A 180 20.91 -2.53 10.73
N PRO A 181 19.88 -3.19 10.17
CA PRO A 181 19.44 -2.92 8.81
C PRO A 181 18.78 -1.54 8.71
N VAL A 182 18.67 -1.01 7.50
CA VAL A 182 17.70 0.07 7.24
C VAL A 182 16.37 -0.60 6.94
N ARG A 183 15.35 -0.34 7.77
CA ARG A 183 13.99 -0.85 7.52
C ARG A 183 13.18 0.23 6.84
N LEU A 184 12.54 -0.11 5.73
CA LEU A 184 11.67 0.77 4.98
C LEU A 184 10.24 0.24 5.04
N LEU A 185 9.29 1.16 5.18
CA LEU A 185 7.88 0.90 4.95
C LEU A 185 7.47 1.60 3.66
N VAL A 186 7.07 0.80 2.67
CA VAL A 186 6.65 1.29 1.36
C VAL A 186 5.13 1.22 1.28
N ARG A 187 4.45 2.35 1.46
CA ARG A 187 3.01 2.44 1.24
C ARG A 187 2.77 2.89 -0.20
N CYS A 188 2.01 2.14 -0.97
CA CYS A 188 1.83 2.44 -2.38
C CYS A 188 0.42 2.19 -2.87
N ARG A 189 0.05 2.92 -3.93
CA ARG A 189 -1.26 2.88 -4.55
C ARG A 189 -1.13 2.91 -6.07
N LYS A 190 -2.12 2.33 -6.73
CA LYS A 190 -2.33 2.38 -8.16
C LYS A 190 -3.74 2.90 -8.43
N ASP A 191 -3.89 3.80 -9.39
CA ASP A 191 -5.18 4.36 -9.75
C ASP A 191 -6.12 3.23 -10.24
N GLY A 192 -7.37 3.30 -9.81
CA GLY A 192 -8.36 2.23 -10.03
C GLY A 192 -8.28 1.06 -9.06
N VAL A 193 -7.29 1.03 -8.16
CA VAL A 193 -7.20 0.07 -7.05
C VAL A 193 -7.55 0.78 -5.75
N VAL A 194 -8.56 0.27 -5.05
CA VAL A 194 -9.09 0.91 -3.83
C VAL A 194 -8.09 0.79 -2.68
N ASP A 195 -7.62 -0.43 -2.41
CA ASP A 195 -6.80 -0.69 -1.25
C ASP A 195 -5.31 -0.47 -1.55
N PRO A 196 -4.60 0.34 -0.74
CA PRO A 196 -3.16 0.51 -0.89
C PRO A 196 -2.41 -0.73 -0.40
N TRP A 197 -1.24 -0.99 -0.98
CA TRP A 197 -0.31 -1.98 -0.44
C TRP A 197 0.64 -1.33 0.56
N VAL A 198 1.02 -2.08 1.58
CA VAL A 198 2.04 -1.70 2.56
C VAL A 198 3.08 -2.81 2.58
N VAL A 199 4.27 -2.51 2.07
CA VAL A 199 5.34 -3.49 1.87
C VAL A 199 6.53 -3.12 2.75
N PRO A 200 6.87 -3.92 3.78
CA PRO A 200 8.11 -3.77 4.53
C PRO A 200 9.29 -4.23 3.67
N VAL A 201 10.38 -3.47 3.68
CA VAL A 201 11.62 -3.78 2.95
C VAL A 201 12.80 -3.60 3.88
N ASP A 202 13.51 -4.69 4.16
CA ASP A 202 14.76 -4.66 4.90
C ASP A 202 15.93 -4.48 3.93
N VAL A 203 16.73 -3.45 4.15
CA VAL A 203 17.93 -3.16 3.36
C VAL A 203 19.15 -3.55 4.17
N GLU A 204 19.87 -4.54 3.67
CA GLU A 204 21.11 -4.99 4.27
C GLU A 204 22.19 -3.90 4.20
N MET A 205 22.96 -3.79 5.28
CA MET A 205 24.08 -2.87 5.35
C MET A 205 25.24 -3.43 4.50
N PRO A 206 25.83 -2.64 3.59
CA PRO A 206 26.98 -3.11 2.84
C PRO A 206 28.16 -3.35 3.79
N PRO A 207 28.99 -4.38 3.53
CA PRO A 207 30.18 -4.64 4.32
C PRO A 207 31.06 -3.38 4.38
N PRO A 208 31.86 -3.21 5.45
CA PRO A 208 32.81 -2.11 5.50
C PRO A 208 33.71 -2.15 4.26
N LEU A 209 33.99 -0.98 3.68
CA LEU A 209 34.89 -0.88 2.53
C LEU A 209 36.23 -1.55 2.92
N PRO A 210 36.82 -2.37 2.04
CA PRO A 210 38.13 -2.92 2.31
C PRO A 210 39.10 -1.76 2.52
N MET A 211 39.86 -1.79 3.62
CA MET A 211 40.93 -0.81 3.82
C MET A 211 41.92 -0.99 2.66
N VAL A 212 41.96 -0.02 1.76
CA VAL A 212 43.03 0.05 0.77
C VAL A 212 44.29 0.38 1.56
N ALA A 213 45.11 -0.63 1.82
CA ALA A 213 46.44 -0.42 2.36
C ALA A 213 47.23 0.34 1.30
N PHE A 214 47.40 1.63 1.50
CA PHE A 214 48.39 2.41 0.76
C PHE A 214 49.76 1.92 1.22
N GLY A 215 50.41 1.14 0.35
CA GLY A 215 51.81 0.74 0.46
C GLY A 215 52.73 1.75 -0.20
#